data_AF-A0A3G3JUV8-F1
#
_entry.id   AF-A0A3G3JUV8-F1
#
_cell.length_a   1.000
_cell.length_b   1.000
_cell.length_c   1.000
_cell.angle_alpha   90.00
_cell.angle_beta   90.00
_cell.angle_gamma   90.00
#
_symmetry.space_group_name_H-M   'P 1'
#
loop_
_entity.id
_entity.type
_entity.pdbx_description
1 polymer ?
#
loop_
_entity_poly.entity_id
_entity_poly.type
_entity_poly.pdbx_seq_one_letter_code
_entity_poly.pdbx_strand_id
1 'polypeptide(L)'
;MYDDCDNTGLKKELRTKLQDISENISHLMEGLENESYCMLSEFDQIGGRFAEIESLAAGFYLRCYLASFTNRYRELALAVKHLSARRHGALAVIERSDPVDLFVTPGVKIDAELTHSLLESIFIPGSPLHDGAAIIRGDKIHSAASVLPLSEQGARSGKEGTRHRAARGMSERCDALVIVVSEETGKSSFAMEGKLYPFSTPV
;
A
#
# COMPACT_ATOMS: atom_id res chain seq x y z
N MET A 1 -18.05 -12.97 -8.22
CA MET A 1 -18.73 -11.68 -8.36
C MET A 1 -17.71 -10.58 -8.04
N TYR A 2 -17.04 -10.04 -9.05
CA TYR A 2 -16.20 -8.84 -8.95
C TYR A 2 -16.88 -7.70 -9.76
N ASP A 3 -18.18 -7.50 -9.56
CA ASP A 3 -18.90 -6.31 -10.04
C ASP A 3 -18.80 -5.32 -8.86
N ASP A 4 -18.06 -4.22 -8.89
CA ASP A 4 -18.08 -3.15 -9.89
C ASP A 4 -16.79 -2.32 -9.75
N CYS A 5 -15.68 -2.83 -10.29
CA CYS A 5 -14.44 -2.06 -10.41
C CYS A 5 -14.31 -1.59 -11.87
N ASP A 6 -15.23 -0.72 -12.32
CA ASP A 6 -15.11 -0.11 -13.63
C ASP A 6 -13.83 0.73 -13.71
N ASN A 7 -12.83 0.19 -14.42
CA ASN A 7 -11.55 0.86 -14.65
C ASN A 7 -11.58 1.78 -15.87
N THR A 8 -12.71 1.97 -16.54
CA THR A 8 -12.83 2.80 -17.74
C THR A 8 -12.47 4.25 -17.46
N GLY A 9 -12.99 4.82 -16.35
CA GLY A 9 -12.63 6.17 -15.88
C GLY A 9 -11.15 6.30 -15.56
N LEU A 10 -10.60 5.36 -14.77
CA LEU A 10 -9.18 5.34 -14.45
C LEU A 10 -8.31 5.24 -15.71
N LYS A 11 -8.60 4.31 -16.63
CA LYS A 11 -7.83 4.12 -17.87
C LYS A 11 -7.80 5.38 -18.72
N LYS A 12 -8.93 6.10 -18.81
CA LYS A 12 -9.01 7.36 -19.53
C LYS A 12 -8.13 8.42 -18.86
N GLU A 13 -8.22 8.57 -17.54
CA GLU A 13 -7.44 9.54 -16.79
C GLU A 13 -5.93 9.25 -16.82
N LEU A 14 -5.53 7.98 -16.61
CA LEU A 14 -4.15 7.54 -16.73
C LEU A 14 -3.60 7.77 -18.14
N ARG A 15 -4.40 7.48 -19.18
CA ARG A 15 -3.99 7.75 -20.57
C ARG A 15 -3.70 9.24 -20.77
N THR A 16 -4.61 10.12 -20.33
CA THR A 16 -4.42 11.56 -20.45
C THR A 16 -3.18 12.05 -19.71
N LYS A 17 -2.98 11.64 -18.46
CA LYS A 17 -1.79 12.05 -17.67
C LYS A 17 -0.48 11.50 -18.25
N LEU A 18 -0.48 10.27 -18.78
CA LEU A 18 0.70 9.69 -19.44
C LEU A 18 1.04 10.39 -20.77
N GLN A 19 0.03 10.82 -21.52
CA GLN A 19 0.23 11.62 -22.75
C GLN A 19 0.86 12.97 -22.42
N ASP A 20 0.37 13.66 -21.38
CA ASP A 20 0.92 14.93 -20.90
C ASP A 20 2.39 14.79 -20.43
N ILE A 21 2.76 13.69 -19.78
CA ILE A 21 4.18 13.39 -19.49
C ILE A 21 4.99 13.16 -20.77
N SER A 22 4.44 12.43 -21.74
CA SER A 22 5.12 12.16 -23.01
C SER A 22 5.43 13.46 -23.76
N GLU A 23 4.50 14.40 -23.79
CA GLU A 23 4.68 15.72 -24.40
C GLU A 23 5.79 16.52 -23.69
N ASN A 24 5.79 16.54 -22.36
CA ASN A 24 6.84 17.19 -21.58
C ASN A 24 8.24 16.58 -21.81
N ILE A 25 8.33 15.25 -21.94
CA ILE A 25 9.59 14.59 -22.26
C ILE A 25 10.06 14.98 -23.67
N SER A 26 9.16 15.07 -24.64
CA SER A 26 9.51 15.54 -25.99
C SER A 26 10.06 16.98 -25.96
N HIS A 27 9.44 17.89 -25.20
CA HIS A 27 9.96 19.25 -25.04
C HIS A 27 11.33 19.30 -24.34
N LEU A 28 11.56 18.45 -23.35
CA LEU A 28 12.89 18.31 -22.74
C LEU A 28 13.95 17.88 -23.75
N MET A 29 13.61 16.94 -24.65
CA MET A 29 14.52 16.48 -25.69
C MET A 29 14.89 17.60 -26.67
N GLU A 30 13.94 18.46 -27.04
CA GLU A 30 14.21 19.65 -27.88
C GLU A 30 15.09 20.67 -27.14
N GLY A 31 14.85 20.85 -25.84
CA GLY A 31 15.61 21.77 -25.00
C GLY A 31 17.08 21.38 -24.79
N LEU A 32 17.45 20.11 -24.97
CA LEU A 32 18.83 19.61 -24.86
C LEU A 32 19.79 20.27 -25.86
N GLU A 33 19.27 20.77 -26.98
CA GLU A 33 20.07 21.44 -28.01
C GLU A 33 20.42 22.90 -27.66
N ASN A 34 19.87 23.44 -26.56
CA ASN A 34 20.06 24.82 -26.14
C ASN A 34 20.92 24.93 -24.87
N GLU A 35 22.15 25.44 -25.02
CA GLU A 35 23.12 25.63 -23.92
C GLU A 35 22.65 26.58 -22.79
N SER A 36 21.63 27.41 -23.04
CA SER A 36 21.08 28.36 -22.06
C SER A 36 19.86 27.83 -21.28
N TYR A 37 19.41 26.61 -21.57
CA TYR A 37 18.20 26.03 -20.99
C TYR A 37 18.51 25.20 -19.74
N CYS A 38 17.88 25.53 -18.61
CA CYS A 38 18.03 24.79 -17.35
C CYS A 38 16.87 23.80 -17.17
N MET A 39 17.15 22.50 -17.33
CA MET A 39 16.16 21.41 -17.31
C MET A 39 15.69 20.96 -15.92
N LEU A 40 16.26 21.52 -14.85
CA LEU A 40 16.02 21.01 -13.49
C LEU A 40 14.54 21.18 -13.06
N SER A 41 13.89 22.24 -13.50
CA SER A 41 12.50 22.52 -13.15
C SER A 41 11.55 21.52 -13.82
N GLU A 42 11.87 21.12 -15.04
CA GLU A 42 11.08 20.19 -15.86
C GLU A 42 11.22 18.76 -15.36
N PHE A 43 12.42 18.34 -14.95
CA PHE A 43 12.61 17.06 -14.27
C PHE A 43 11.79 16.97 -12.98
N ASP A 44 11.76 18.03 -12.18
CA ASP A 44 10.95 18.10 -10.95
C ASP A 44 9.45 18.00 -11.28
N GLN A 45 8.97 18.74 -12.27
CA GLN A 45 7.58 18.68 -12.72
C GLN A 45 7.17 17.28 -13.22
N ILE A 46 8.00 16.63 -14.03
CA ILE A 46 7.75 15.27 -14.52
C ILE A 46 7.72 14.28 -13.35
N GLY A 47 8.66 14.42 -12.40
CA GLY A 47 8.68 13.63 -11.17
C GLY A 47 7.36 13.75 -10.39
N GLY A 48 6.88 15.00 -10.19
CA GLY A 48 5.59 15.26 -9.55
C GLY A 48 4.41 14.62 -10.27
N ARG A 49 4.36 14.72 -11.61
CA ARG A 49 3.29 14.10 -12.41
C ARG A 49 3.27 12.58 -12.33
N PHE A 50 4.44 11.92 -12.32
CA PHE A 50 4.50 10.48 -12.10
C PHE A 50 4.00 10.08 -10.72
N ALA A 51 4.33 10.84 -9.68
CA ALA A 51 3.83 10.60 -8.33
C ALA A 51 2.29 10.71 -8.25
N GLU A 52 1.69 11.67 -8.97
CA GLU A 52 0.23 11.78 -9.07
C GLU A 52 -0.41 10.57 -9.74
N ILE A 53 0.17 10.10 -10.86
CA ILE A 53 -0.30 8.92 -11.59
C ILE A 53 -0.24 7.68 -10.69
N GLU A 54 0.86 7.50 -9.96
CA GLU A 54 1.04 6.40 -9.01
C GLU A 54 -0.03 6.45 -7.92
N SER A 55 -0.24 7.61 -7.31
CA SER A 55 -1.25 7.85 -6.28
C SER A 55 -2.67 7.53 -6.78
N LEU A 56 -3.01 8.00 -7.99
CA LEU A 56 -4.31 7.75 -8.62
C LEU A 56 -4.53 6.25 -8.84
N ALA A 57 -3.54 5.56 -9.41
CA ALA A 57 -3.60 4.12 -9.67
C ALA A 57 -3.72 3.33 -8.35
N ALA A 58 -2.89 3.66 -7.35
CA ALA A 58 -2.92 3.03 -6.04
C ALA A 58 -4.28 3.17 -5.36
N GLY A 59 -4.83 4.40 -5.32
CA GLY A 59 -6.14 4.67 -4.74
C GLY A 59 -7.27 3.88 -5.42
N PHE A 60 -7.20 3.75 -6.76
CA PHE A 60 -8.16 2.94 -7.51
C PHE A 60 -8.06 1.45 -7.17
N TYR A 61 -6.86 0.86 -7.25
CA TYR A 61 -6.69 -0.57 -7.02
C TYR A 61 -7.03 -0.96 -5.58
N LEU A 62 -6.56 -0.18 -4.60
CA LEU A 62 -6.89 -0.43 -3.20
C LEU A 62 -8.40 -0.34 -2.96
N ARG A 63 -9.08 0.69 -3.51
CA ARG A 63 -10.55 0.77 -3.41
C ARG A 63 -11.21 -0.46 -4.03
N CYS A 64 -10.79 -0.89 -5.20
CA CYS A 64 -11.40 -2.05 -5.86
C CYS A 64 -11.19 -3.36 -5.11
N TYR A 65 -10.00 -3.56 -4.54
CA TYR A 65 -9.71 -4.78 -3.77
C TYR A 65 -10.34 -4.78 -2.38
N LEU A 66 -10.65 -3.61 -1.82
CA LEU A 66 -11.14 -3.47 -0.45
C LEU A 66 -12.63 -3.16 -0.33
N ALA A 67 -13.27 -2.53 -1.33
CA ALA A 67 -14.64 -2.01 -1.21
C ALA A 67 -15.68 -3.09 -0.88
N SER A 68 -15.48 -4.32 -1.32
CA SER A 68 -16.39 -5.43 -1.01
C SER A 68 -16.17 -6.03 0.39
N PHE A 69 -15.07 -5.67 1.07
CA PHE A 69 -14.65 -6.29 2.33
C PHE A 69 -14.56 -5.28 3.48
N THR A 70 -14.48 -3.98 3.19
CA THR A 70 -14.56 -2.91 4.18
C THR A 70 -15.10 -1.61 3.55
N ASN A 71 -16.01 -0.95 4.25
CA ASN A 71 -16.47 0.40 3.92
C ASN A 71 -15.49 1.48 4.40
N ARG A 72 -14.47 1.11 5.18
CA ARG A 72 -13.53 2.01 5.84
C ARG A 72 -12.16 2.09 5.17
N TYR A 73 -12.11 1.83 3.86
CA TYR A 73 -10.88 1.92 3.07
C TYR A 73 -10.18 3.31 3.17
N ARG A 74 -10.94 4.38 3.42
CA ARG A 74 -10.38 5.73 3.64
C ARG A 74 -9.55 5.83 4.92
N GLU A 75 -9.98 5.13 5.98
CA GLU A 75 -9.26 5.07 7.27
C GLU A 75 -7.93 4.34 7.10
N LEU A 76 -7.93 3.24 6.33
CA LEU A 76 -6.70 2.52 5.97
C LEU A 76 -5.74 3.41 5.20
N ALA A 77 -6.22 4.07 4.13
CA ALA A 77 -5.38 4.94 3.32
C ALA A 77 -4.76 6.09 4.13
N LEU A 78 -5.55 6.69 5.03
CA LEU A 78 -5.09 7.78 5.89
C LEU A 78 -4.05 7.30 6.92
N ALA A 79 -4.30 6.15 7.57
CA ALA A 79 -3.34 5.56 8.49
C ALA A 79 -2.01 5.22 7.80
N VAL A 80 -2.08 4.58 6.63
CA VAL A 80 -0.89 4.23 5.83
C VAL A 80 -0.09 5.48 5.46
N LYS A 81 -0.78 6.55 5.03
CA LYS A 81 -0.14 7.84 4.74
C LYS A 81 0.61 8.38 5.95
N HIS A 82 -0.02 8.45 7.11
CA HIS A 82 0.61 8.98 8.33
C HIS A 82 1.77 8.10 8.84
N LEU A 83 1.60 6.78 8.79
CA LEU A 83 2.64 5.82 9.18
C LEU A 83 3.84 5.88 8.23
N SER A 84 3.60 5.97 6.93
CA SER A 84 4.63 6.16 5.89
C SER A 84 5.43 7.43 6.13
N ALA A 85 4.74 8.58 6.32
CA ALA A 85 5.39 9.87 6.57
C ALA A 85 6.28 9.88 7.83
N ARG A 86 5.88 9.12 8.86
CA ARG A 86 6.64 8.96 10.12
C ARG A 86 7.64 7.80 10.10
N ARG A 87 7.67 7.01 9.02
CA ARG A 87 8.42 5.73 8.92
C ARG A 87 8.12 4.76 10.07
N HIS A 88 6.86 4.73 10.49
CA HIS A 88 6.39 3.75 11.45
C HIS A 88 6.04 2.45 10.71
N GLY A 89 6.75 1.37 11.04
CA GLY A 89 6.52 0.07 10.42
C GLY A 89 5.11 -0.46 10.71
N ALA A 90 4.41 -0.91 9.68
CA ALA A 90 3.05 -1.41 9.81
C ALA A 90 2.84 -2.68 9.01
N LEU A 91 1.92 -3.54 9.49
CA LEU A 91 1.53 -4.78 8.82
C LEU A 91 0.04 -5.03 9.11
N ALA A 92 -0.82 -4.75 8.14
CA ALA A 92 -2.27 -4.87 8.29
C ALA A 92 -2.84 -5.89 7.31
N VAL A 93 -3.48 -6.93 7.82
CA VAL A 93 -4.16 -7.97 7.05
C VAL A 93 -5.63 -7.62 6.96
N ILE A 94 -6.14 -7.46 5.74
CA ILE A 94 -7.56 -7.31 5.49
C ILE A 94 -8.09 -8.68 5.04
N GLU A 95 -8.90 -9.29 5.90
CA GLU A 95 -9.60 -10.53 5.60
C GLU A 95 -10.58 -10.30 4.45
N ARG A 96 -10.59 -11.23 3.50
CA ARG A 96 -11.45 -11.20 2.33
C ARG A 96 -12.43 -12.37 2.36
N SER A 97 -12.43 -13.24 1.37
CA SER A 97 -13.37 -14.36 1.30
C SER A 97 -12.90 -15.53 2.17
N ASP A 98 -11.58 -15.73 2.24
CA ASP A 98 -10.97 -16.81 3.01
C ASP A 98 -10.74 -16.38 4.46
N PRO A 99 -11.17 -17.18 5.45
CA PRO A 99 -10.86 -16.93 6.86
C PRO A 99 -9.35 -16.97 7.12
N VAL A 100 -8.81 -15.93 7.77
CA VAL A 100 -7.36 -15.84 8.03
C VAL A 100 -6.90 -16.66 9.24
N ASP A 101 -7.84 -17.04 10.12
CA ASP A 101 -7.56 -17.71 11.41
C ASP A 101 -6.73 -19.00 11.28
N LEU A 102 -6.83 -19.69 10.14
CA LEU A 102 -6.10 -20.94 9.89
C LEU A 102 -4.59 -20.73 9.69
N PHE A 103 -4.17 -19.51 9.37
CA PHE A 103 -2.79 -19.20 8.99
C PHE A 103 -2.09 -18.28 9.99
N VAL A 104 -2.84 -17.57 10.84
CA VAL A 104 -2.29 -16.61 11.80
C VAL A 104 -2.13 -17.24 13.18
N THR A 105 -1.03 -16.93 13.86
CA THR A 105 -0.97 -17.14 15.31
C THR A 105 -1.63 -15.94 15.98
N PRO A 106 -2.72 -16.13 16.76
CA PRO A 106 -3.48 -15.03 17.33
C PRO A 106 -2.64 -14.15 18.26
N GLY A 107 -2.76 -12.84 18.08
CA GLY A 107 -2.22 -11.84 19.00
C GLY A 107 -3.25 -11.35 20.02
N VAL A 108 -3.20 -10.06 20.35
CA VAL A 108 -4.12 -9.43 21.31
C VAL A 108 -5.44 -9.08 20.63
N LYS A 109 -6.55 -9.58 21.18
CA LYS A 109 -7.90 -9.24 20.71
C LYS A 109 -8.21 -7.76 21.00
N ILE A 110 -8.72 -7.05 19.99
CA ILE A 110 -9.11 -5.64 20.08
C ILE A 110 -10.63 -5.49 19.88
N ASP A 111 -11.17 -6.05 18.79
CA ASP A 111 -12.60 -5.98 18.40
C ASP A 111 -13.18 -4.55 18.43
N ALA A 112 -12.42 -3.59 17.88
CA ALA A 112 -12.79 -2.19 17.83
C ALA A 112 -13.04 -1.74 16.39
N GLU A 113 -13.77 -0.63 16.25
CA GLU A 113 -14.03 0.02 14.97
C GLU A 113 -12.71 0.46 14.30
N LEU A 114 -12.58 0.24 12.99
CA LEU A 114 -11.39 0.60 12.23
C LEU A 114 -11.31 2.12 12.04
N THR A 115 -10.56 2.81 12.89
CA THR A 115 -10.22 4.22 12.68
C THR A 115 -8.74 4.36 12.33
N HIS A 116 -8.41 5.38 11.54
CA HIS A 116 -7.01 5.67 11.21
C HIS A 116 -6.19 5.90 12.48
N SER A 117 -6.77 6.60 13.47
CA SER A 117 -6.14 6.93 14.75
C SER A 117 -5.81 5.68 15.59
N LEU A 118 -6.70 4.69 15.62
CA LEU A 118 -6.46 3.44 16.33
C LEU A 118 -5.39 2.61 15.63
N LEU A 119 -5.45 2.52 14.30
CA LEU A 119 -4.45 1.79 13.52
C LEU A 119 -3.06 2.42 13.65
N GLU A 120 -2.98 3.76 13.61
CA GLU A 120 -1.75 4.50 13.89
C GLU A 120 -1.23 4.21 15.30
N SER A 121 -2.12 4.19 16.31
CA SER A 121 -1.75 3.93 17.70
C SER A 121 -1.20 2.51 17.92
N ILE A 122 -1.75 1.51 17.22
CA ILE A 122 -1.25 0.13 17.26
C ILE A 122 0.21 0.08 16.80
N PHE A 123 0.54 0.79 15.71
CA PHE A 123 1.86 0.77 15.09
C PHE A 123 2.84 1.83 15.62
N ILE A 124 2.58 2.42 16.80
CA ILE A 124 3.57 3.29 17.45
C ILE A 124 4.78 2.44 17.85
N PRO A 125 6.01 2.77 17.40
CA PRO A 125 7.22 2.03 17.78
C PRO A 125 7.37 1.91 19.30
N GLY A 126 7.64 0.70 19.78
CA GLY A 126 7.77 0.40 21.22
C GLY A 126 6.46 0.12 21.97
N SER A 127 5.30 0.30 21.34
CA SER A 127 4.00 -0.14 21.90
C SER A 127 3.93 -1.67 22.01
N PRO A 128 3.30 -2.27 23.03
CA PRO A 128 3.11 -3.72 23.09
C PRO A 128 2.40 -4.34 21.87
N LEU A 129 1.67 -3.54 21.09
CA LEU A 129 0.87 -4.02 19.96
C LEU A 129 1.53 -3.87 18.58
N HIS A 130 2.65 -3.14 18.48
CA HIS A 130 3.24 -2.76 17.18
C HIS A 130 4.03 -3.89 16.49
N ASP A 131 4.41 -4.92 17.25
CA ASP A 131 5.19 -6.03 16.75
C ASP A 131 4.26 -7.17 16.30
N GLY A 132 4.13 -7.31 14.99
CA GLY A 132 3.19 -8.24 14.34
C GLY A 132 2.13 -7.52 13.52
N ALA A 133 1.09 -8.27 13.16
CA ALA A 133 0.04 -7.82 12.26
C ALA A 133 -1.22 -7.38 12.99
N ALA A 134 -1.85 -6.33 12.47
CA ALA A 134 -3.25 -6.01 12.74
C ALA A 134 -4.13 -6.83 11.79
N ILE A 135 -5.14 -7.52 12.34
CA ILE A 135 -6.12 -8.29 11.57
C ILE A 135 -7.40 -7.47 11.48
N ILE A 136 -7.88 -7.23 10.27
CA ILE A 136 -9.03 -6.39 9.96
C ILE A 136 -10.09 -7.26 9.31
N ARG A 137 -11.31 -7.22 9.86
CA ARG A 137 -12.48 -7.96 9.38
C ARG A 137 -13.65 -7.01 9.23
N GLY A 138 -14.16 -6.85 8.01
CA GLY A 138 -15.18 -5.84 7.76
C GLY A 138 -14.66 -4.46 8.14
N ASP A 139 -15.42 -3.77 8.98
CA ASP A 139 -15.12 -2.41 9.44
C ASP A 139 -14.47 -2.36 10.84
N LYS A 140 -13.83 -3.47 11.25
CA LYS A 140 -13.22 -3.61 12.58
C LYS A 140 -11.78 -4.09 12.54
N ILE A 141 -10.99 -3.60 13.48
CA ILE A 141 -9.71 -4.20 13.88
C ILE A 141 -10.01 -5.32 14.86
N HIS A 142 -9.90 -6.56 14.40
CA HIS A 142 -10.19 -7.77 15.16
C HIS A 142 -9.13 -8.03 16.24
N SER A 143 -7.86 -7.99 15.85
CA SER A 143 -6.70 -8.20 16.71
C SER A 143 -5.48 -7.42 16.23
N ALA A 144 -4.47 -7.28 17.09
CA ALA A 144 -3.14 -6.78 16.75
C ALA A 144 -2.05 -7.71 17.29
N ALA A 145 -0.79 -7.44 16.96
CA ALA A 145 0.35 -8.27 17.32
C ALA A 145 0.21 -9.75 16.92
N SER A 146 -0.52 -10.03 15.83
CA SER A 146 -0.68 -11.40 15.32
C SER A 146 0.52 -11.80 14.47
N VAL A 147 0.97 -13.05 14.57
CA VAL A 147 2.14 -13.52 13.81
C VAL A 147 1.66 -14.17 12.52
N LEU A 148 2.24 -13.75 11.39
CA LEU A 148 1.92 -14.27 10.05
C LEU A 148 2.99 -15.25 9.56
N PRO A 149 2.65 -16.17 8.64
CA PRO A 149 3.63 -17.02 7.98
C PRO A 149 4.57 -16.18 7.10
N LEU A 150 5.85 -16.55 7.05
CA LEU A 150 6.84 -15.89 6.21
C LEU A 150 6.98 -16.62 4.86
N SER A 151 7.05 -15.87 3.76
CA SER A 151 7.38 -16.43 2.44
C SER A 151 8.85 -16.84 2.36
N GLU A 152 9.12 -18.02 1.81
CA GLU A 152 10.46 -18.48 1.46
C GLU A 152 11.00 -17.79 0.20
N GLN A 153 10.13 -17.32 -0.69
CA GLN A 153 10.54 -16.63 -1.92
C GLN A 153 11.19 -15.28 -1.59
N GLY A 154 10.63 -14.55 -0.63
CA GLY A 154 11.17 -13.26 -0.18
C GLY A 154 12.56 -13.38 0.46
N ALA A 155 12.90 -14.53 1.04
CA ALA A 155 14.24 -14.79 1.59
C ALA A 155 15.32 -14.90 0.51
N ARG A 156 14.97 -15.38 -0.70
CA ARG A 156 15.91 -15.60 -1.81
C ARG A 156 16.38 -14.31 -2.49
N SER A 157 15.56 -13.25 -2.45
CA SER A 157 15.91 -11.96 -3.07
C SER A 157 16.82 -11.09 -2.18
N GLY A 158 16.90 -11.38 -0.88
CA GLY A 158 17.75 -10.66 0.09
C GLY A 158 17.36 -9.19 0.34
N LYS A 159 16.28 -8.70 -0.28
CA LYS A 159 15.88 -7.29 -0.28
C LYS A 159 14.67 -6.99 0.62
N GLU A 160 14.01 -8.02 1.14
CA GLU A 160 12.74 -7.87 1.87
C GLU A 160 12.92 -8.08 3.38
N GLY A 161 12.51 -7.07 4.17
CA GLY A 161 12.41 -7.18 5.62
C GLY A 161 11.36 -8.19 6.09
N THR A 162 11.34 -8.51 7.38
CA THR A 162 10.43 -9.51 7.99
C THR A 162 8.96 -9.22 7.72
N ARG A 163 8.50 -7.95 7.86
CA ARG A 163 7.11 -7.57 7.58
C ARG A 163 6.71 -7.79 6.11
N HIS A 164 7.61 -7.53 5.15
CA HIS A 164 7.34 -7.75 3.73
C HIS A 164 7.20 -9.25 3.42
N ARG A 165 8.10 -10.07 3.98
CA ARG A 165 8.02 -11.53 3.86
C ARG A 165 6.75 -12.09 4.51
N ALA A 166 6.32 -11.51 5.62
CA ALA A 166 5.09 -11.86 6.32
C ALA A 166 3.85 -11.53 5.48
N ALA A 167 3.81 -10.33 4.89
CA ALA A 167 2.75 -9.91 3.99
C ALA A 167 2.62 -10.84 2.78
N ARG A 168 3.75 -11.16 2.14
CA ARG A 168 3.80 -12.10 1.02
C ARG A 168 3.40 -13.52 1.43
N GLY A 169 3.93 -14.01 2.54
CA GLY A 169 3.63 -15.37 3.02
C GLY A 169 2.16 -15.55 3.35
N MET A 170 1.51 -14.53 3.90
CA MET A 170 0.06 -14.55 4.13
C MET A 170 -0.73 -14.56 2.82
N SER A 171 -0.36 -13.72 1.84
CA SER A 171 -1.07 -13.63 0.55
C SER A 171 -0.80 -14.80 -0.40
N GLU A 172 0.18 -15.66 -0.10
CA GLU A 172 0.39 -16.96 -0.77
C GLU A 172 -0.60 -18.03 -0.29
N ARG A 173 -1.21 -17.86 0.90
CA ARG A 173 -2.01 -18.89 1.57
C ARG A 173 -3.53 -18.67 1.47
N CYS A 174 -3.95 -17.44 1.25
CA CYS A 174 -5.36 -17.05 1.19
C CYS A 174 -5.54 -15.79 0.34
N ASP A 175 -6.78 -15.44 0.06
CA ASP A 175 -7.12 -14.24 -0.73
C ASP A 175 -6.95 -12.90 -0.01
N ALA A 176 -6.48 -12.88 1.25
CA ALA A 176 -6.30 -11.65 2.02
C ALA A 176 -5.37 -10.63 1.34
N LEU A 177 -5.71 -9.34 1.47
CA LEU A 177 -4.84 -8.24 1.07
C LEU A 177 -4.06 -7.78 2.29
N VAL A 178 -2.72 -7.76 2.18
CA VAL A 178 -1.86 -7.37 3.31
C VAL A 178 -1.09 -6.10 3.00
N ILE A 179 -1.39 -5.02 3.72
CA ILE A 179 -0.67 -3.75 3.60
C ILE A 179 0.55 -3.77 4.51
N VAL A 180 1.68 -3.29 4.00
CA VAL A 180 2.93 -3.12 4.73
C VAL A 180 3.48 -1.70 4.57
N VAL A 181 4.00 -1.14 5.66
CA VAL A 181 4.80 0.10 5.66
C VAL A 181 6.19 -0.25 6.18
N SER A 182 7.22 0.13 5.43
CA SER A 182 8.62 -0.06 5.81
C SER A 182 9.02 0.90 6.93
N GLU A 183 9.54 0.38 8.04
CA GLU A 183 10.10 1.22 9.11
C GLU A 183 11.44 1.89 8.71
N GLU A 184 12.15 1.28 7.77
CA GLU A 184 13.44 1.81 7.30
C GLU A 184 13.25 2.96 6.31
N THR A 185 12.29 2.82 5.40
CA THR A 185 12.15 3.72 4.24
C THR A 185 10.84 4.50 4.21
N GLY A 186 9.84 4.13 5.00
CA GLY A 186 8.46 4.64 4.89
C GLY A 186 7.68 4.12 3.69
N LYS A 187 8.33 3.43 2.73
CA LYS A 187 7.66 2.91 1.53
C LYS A 187 6.51 1.99 1.90
N SER A 188 5.37 2.22 1.25
CA SER A 188 4.17 1.42 1.42
C SER A 188 4.07 0.39 0.29
N SER A 189 3.54 -0.79 0.62
CA SER A 189 3.28 -1.84 -0.36
C SER A 189 2.07 -2.65 0.08
N PHE A 190 1.40 -3.32 -0.84
CA PHE A 190 0.43 -4.36 -0.50
C PHE A 190 0.84 -5.69 -1.11
N ALA A 191 0.52 -6.77 -0.41
CA ALA A 191 0.71 -8.13 -0.87
C ALA A 191 -0.64 -8.73 -1.25
N MET A 192 -0.70 -9.38 -2.41
CA MET A 192 -1.87 -10.11 -2.89
C MET A 192 -1.41 -11.19 -3.84
N GLU A 193 -1.97 -12.41 -3.73
CA GLU A 193 -1.63 -13.56 -4.59
C GLU A 193 -0.10 -13.82 -4.66
N GLY A 194 0.57 -13.72 -3.50
CA GLY A 194 2.02 -13.93 -3.37
C GLY A 194 2.89 -12.88 -4.06
N LYS A 195 2.34 -11.77 -4.53
CA LYS A 195 3.09 -10.64 -5.14
C LYS A 195 3.05 -9.42 -4.22
N LEU A 196 4.13 -8.64 -4.24
CA LEU A 196 4.22 -7.34 -3.56
C LEU A 196 4.12 -6.22 -4.59
N TYR A 197 3.26 -5.25 -4.31
CA TYR A 197 3.00 -4.10 -5.15
C TYR A 197 3.33 -2.83 -4.36
N PRO A 198 4.40 -2.11 -4.71
CA PRO A 198 4.69 -0.82 -4.09
C PRO A 198 3.63 0.19 -4.49
N PHE A 199 3.33 1.10 -3.58
CA PHE A 199 2.46 2.22 -3.86
C PHE A 199 2.79 3.41 -2.96
N SER A 200 2.41 4.58 -3.43
CA SER A 200 2.49 5.84 -2.68
C SER A 200 1.09 6.36 -2.43
N THR A 201 0.76 6.63 -1.17
CA THR A 201 -0.39 7.47 -0.83
C THR A 201 0.05 8.93 -0.95
N PRO A 202 -0.74 9.81 -1.58
CA PRO A 202 -0.35 11.20 -1.79
C PRO A 202 -0.14 11.90 -0.44
N VAL A 203 0.95 12.66 -0.33
CA VAL A 203 1.30 13.47 0.86
C VAL A 203 0.32 14.62 1.06
#